data_AF-A0A0S7WYT8-F1
#
_entry.id   AF-A0A0S7WYT8-F1
#
_cell.length_a   1.000
_cell.length_b   1.000
_cell.length_c   1.000
_cell.angle_alpha   90.00
_cell.angle_beta   90.00
_cell.angle_gamma   90.00
#
_symmetry.space_group_name_H-M   'P 1'
#
loop_
_entity.id
_entity.type
_entity.pdbx_description
1 polymer ?
#
loop_
_entity_poly.entity_id
_entity_poly.type
_entity_poly.pdbx_seq_one_letter_code
_entity_poly.pdbx_strand_id
1 'polypeptide(L)'
;MKKYNKIIIGLVASALIVSPILILAQGNRPEGKGNNKGKNDVVILGKGGVKNCEAISQIYSKIEQKLTQKEEQLRNRQEDIANRHEEKRQEREQKLEQRREKWDENRQEHFTKLAEKAGDDEKKQAVTEFVQTITNAVKDRRAAFDQAILDFQQGLDSIHQARLGVLADAVADYKQGVKAAFEKAEQDCNDGKDIRTIRNNLRQDLKDVRDQYREDVKEFKGHGEEIQDLIEVKKQAMNEAKDEFKEILEQALEDLKASFPEVDDDEGEEEEEEEEEEEEE
;
A
#
# COMPACT_ATOMS: atom_id res chain seq x y z
N MET A 1 3.40 26.28 -19.69
CA MET A 1 2.26 25.45 -19.22
C MET A 1 2.59 23.98 -19.44
N LYS A 2 2.97 23.22 -18.40
CA LYS A 2 3.43 21.83 -18.54
C LYS A 2 2.23 20.86 -18.56
N LYS A 3 2.10 20.07 -19.63
CA LYS A 3 1.11 18.98 -19.70
C LYS A 3 1.62 17.80 -18.88
N TYR A 4 1.07 17.59 -17.69
CA TYR A 4 1.40 16.41 -16.88
C TYR A 4 0.76 15.16 -17.50
N ASN A 5 1.59 14.25 -18.03
CA ASN A 5 1.14 12.90 -18.36
C ASN A 5 0.71 12.19 -17.08
N LYS A 6 -0.58 11.85 -16.99
CA LYS A 6 -1.13 11.06 -15.88
C LYS A 6 -0.61 9.62 -15.99
N ILE A 7 0.53 9.35 -15.36
CA ILE A 7 0.90 7.97 -15.04
C ILE A 7 -0.12 7.49 -14.00
N ILE A 8 -1.03 6.62 -14.44
CA ILE A 8 -2.00 5.95 -13.57
C ILE A 8 -1.22 4.90 -12.77
N ILE A 9 -0.52 5.35 -11.72
CA ILE A 9 -0.12 4.45 -10.65
C ILE A 9 -1.43 4.04 -10.00
N GLY A 10 -1.83 2.79 -10.25
CA GLY A 10 -3.01 2.19 -9.65
C GLY A 10 -2.84 2.17 -8.15
N LEU A 11 -3.31 3.24 -7.48
CA LEU A 11 -3.73 3.19 -6.10
C LEU A 11 -4.72 2.04 -6.02
N VAL A 12 -4.21 0.89 -5.58
CA VAL A 12 -5.04 -0.11 -4.95
C VAL A 12 -5.50 0.56 -3.67
N ALA A 13 -6.56 1.36 -3.81
CA ALA A 13 -7.48 1.63 -2.74
C ALA A 13 -8.01 0.26 -2.32
N SER A 14 -7.27 -0.39 -1.43
CA SER A 14 -7.84 -1.20 -0.37
C SER A 14 -8.69 -0.25 0.47
N ALA A 15 -9.82 0.13 -0.13
CA ALA A 15 -11.08 0.01 0.54
C ALA A 15 -11.07 -1.40 1.17
N LEU A 16 -10.57 -1.45 2.40
CA LEU A 16 -11.31 -2.03 3.50
C LEU A 16 -12.73 -1.44 3.38
N ILE A 17 -13.48 -2.05 2.47
CA ILE A 17 -14.91 -2.14 2.53
C ILE A 17 -15.11 -2.88 3.85
N VAL A 18 -15.17 -2.08 4.93
CA VAL A 18 -16.06 -2.35 6.04
C VAL A 18 -17.42 -2.38 5.39
N SER A 19 -17.72 -3.51 4.75
CA SER A 19 -19.06 -3.85 4.32
C SER A 19 -19.85 -3.70 5.59
N PRO A 20 -20.89 -2.85 5.63
CA PRO A 20 -21.75 -2.83 6.79
C PRO A 20 -22.21 -4.28 6.94
N ILE A 21 -21.76 -4.96 8.01
CA ILE A 21 -22.16 -6.34 8.32
C ILE A 21 -23.58 -6.24 8.87
N LEU A 22 -24.47 -5.90 7.95
CA LEU A 22 -25.91 -5.72 8.08
C LEU A 22 -26.60 -6.91 7.39
N ILE A 23 -25.96 -8.08 7.46
CA ILE A 23 -26.55 -9.37 7.11
C ILE A 23 -26.44 -10.31 8.32
N LEU A 24 -27.13 -9.92 9.39
CA LEU A 24 -27.71 -10.88 10.32
C LEU A 24 -29.09 -11.31 9.78
N ALA A 25 -29.14 -11.90 8.56
CA ALA A 25 -30.24 -12.75 8.06
C ALA A 25 -30.12 -13.10 6.55
N GLN A 26 -29.02 -13.70 6.09
CA GLN A 26 -29.05 -14.59 4.92
C GLN A 26 -28.05 -15.74 5.14
N GLY A 27 -28.58 -16.93 5.48
CA GLY A 27 -27.82 -18.17 5.40
C GLY A 27 -27.97 -18.76 3.99
N ASN A 28 -26.88 -19.28 3.43
CA ASN A 28 -26.94 -20.05 2.18
C ASN A 28 -27.91 -21.22 2.35
N ARG A 29 -28.95 -21.26 1.50
CA ARG A 29 -29.79 -22.46 1.32
C ARG A 29 -29.26 -23.24 0.12
N PRO A 30 -29.02 -24.56 0.23
CA PRO A 30 -28.89 -25.41 -0.94
C PRO A 30 -30.24 -25.48 -1.68
N GLU A 31 -30.20 -25.66 -3.00
CA GLU A 31 -31.41 -25.74 -3.81
C GLU A 31 -32.23 -26.99 -3.48
N GLY A 32 -33.40 -26.78 -2.88
CA GLY A 32 -34.38 -27.83 -2.60
C GLY A 32 -35.79 -27.32 -2.86
N LYS A 33 -36.47 -27.89 -3.86
CA LYS A 33 -37.85 -27.53 -4.22
C LYS A 33 -38.79 -27.84 -3.05
N GLY A 34 -39.50 -26.83 -2.54
CA GLY A 34 -40.50 -27.01 -1.49
C GLY A 34 -41.29 -25.74 -1.20
N ASN A 35 -42.57 -25.71 -1.61
CA ASN A 35 -43.48 -24.61 -1.30
C ASN A 35 -43.76 -24.56 0.20
N ASN A 36 -43.34 -23.49 0.90
CA ASN A 36 -44.07 -23.06 2.10
C ASN A 36 -43.92 -21.56 2.39
N LYS A 37 -44.98 -20.98 2.97
CA LYS A 37 -45.15 -19.54 3.14
C LYS A 37 -44.17 -18.96 4.17
N GLY A 38 -43.72 -17.73 3.92
CA GLY A 38 -42.77 -17.04 4.80
C GLY A 38 -43.29 -16.86 6.23
N LYS A 39 -42.44 -17.20 7.19
CA LYS A 39 -42.45 -16.66 8.55
C LYS A 39 -41.07 -16.11 8.83
N ASN A 40 -41.03 -14.86 9.29
CA ASN A 40 -39.80 -14.23 9.73
C ASN A 40 -39.50 -14.74 11.14
N ASP A 41 -38.42 -15.50 11.30
CA ASP A 41 -37.96 -16.00 12.61
C ASP A 41 -37.29 -14.89 13.42
N VAL A 42 -38.07 -13.88 13.79
CA VAL A 42 -37.85 -13.14 15.02
C VAL A 42 -38.30 -14.05 16.15
N VAL A 43 -37.36 -14.57 16.94
CA VAL A 43 -37.69 -15.35 18.14
C VAL A 43 -38.39 -14.42 19.14
N ILE A 44 -39.71 -14.49 19.18
CA ILE A 44 -40.55 -13.69 20.08
C ILE A 44 -40.51 -14.34 21.46
N LEU A 45 -39.95 -13.63 22.44
CA LEU A 45 -40.07 -13.95 23.87
C LEU A 45 -41.56 -14.14 24.23
N GLY A 46 -41.91 -15.33 24.71
CA GLY A 46 -43.28 -15.74 24.96
C GLY A 46 -43.91 -15.06 26.18
N LYS A 47 -45.23 -15.18 26.35
CA LYS A 47 -45.92 -14.74 27.58
C LYS A 47 -45.71 -15.77 28.70
N GLY A 48 -44.83 -15.48 29.66
CA GLY A 48 -44.65 -16.32 30.86
C GLY A 48 -43.62 -15.73 31.83
N GLY A 49 -44.08 -14.93 32.79
CA GLY A 49 -43.28 -13.98 33.58
C GLY A 49 -42.19 -14.51 34.52
N VAL A 50 -41.80 -15.78 34.43
CA VAL A 50 -40.65 -16.36 35.17
C VAL A 50 -39.70 -17.11 34.24
N LYS A 51 -40.21 -17.73 33.16
CA LYS A 51 -39.38 -18.38 32.11
C LYS A 51 -38.75 -17.38 31.13
N ASN A 52 -38.95 -16.08 31.35
CA ASN A 52 -38.54 -15.02 30.43
C ASN A 52 -37.19 -14.37 30.78
N CYS A 53 -36.77 -14.36 32.05
CA CYS A 53 -35.48 -13.78 32.43
C CYS A 53 -34.31 -14.70 32.04
N GLU A 54 -34.43 -16.02 32.26
CA GLU A 54 -33.44 -17.01 31.81
C GLU A 54 -33.27 -17.02 30.27
N ALA A 55 -34.32 -16.65 29.52
CA ALA A 55 -34.23 -16.49 28.08
C ALA A 55 -33.33 -15.32 27.65
N ILE A 56 -33.13 -14.30 28.49
CA ILE A 56 -32.25 -13.15 28.21
C ILE A 56 -30.79 -13.61 28.23
N SER A 57 -30.35 -14.31 29.28
CA SER A 57 -28.98 -14.83 29.39
C SER A 57 -28.65 -15.87 28.31
N GLN A 58 -29.60 -16.76 27.98
CA GLN A 58 -29.46 -17.70 26.86
C GLN A 58 -29.35 -17.03 25.48
N ILE A 59 -29.99 -15.86 25.30
CA ILE A 59 -29.85 -15.05 24.08
C ILE A 59 -28.50 -14.32 24.08
N TYR A 60 -28.11 -13.73 25.22
CA TYR A 60 -26.81 -13.06 25.37
C TYR A 60 -25.66 -14.01 25.05
N SER A 61 -25.60 -15.20 25.66
CA SER A 61 -24.54 -16.19 25.40
C SER A 61 -24.43 -16.58 23.90
N LYS A 62 -25.56 -16.70 23.20
CA LYS A 62 -25.57 -16.96 21.74
C LYS A 62 -25.14 -15.76 20.89
N ILE A 63 -25.27 -14.55 21.41
CA ILE A 63 -24.78 -13.32 20.76
C ILE A 63 -23.29 -13.18 21.04
N GLU A 64 -22.84 -13.33 22.29
CA GLU A 64 -21.44 -13.31 22.70
C GLU A 64 -20.59 -14.30 21.89
N GLN A 65 -21.03 -15.56 21.75
CA GLN A 65 -20.37 -16.55 20.86
C GLN A 65 -20.24 -16.05 19.41
N LYS A 66 -21.27 -15.37 18.87
CA LYS A 66 -21.24 -14.81 17.52
C LYS A 66 -20.34 -13.57 17.41
N LEU A 67 -20.24 -12.77 18.47
CA LEU A 67 -19.33 -11.62 18.52
C LEU A 67 -17.87 -12.11 18.48
N THR A 68 -17.52 -13.07 19.33
CA THR A 68 -16.18 -13.69 19.35
C THR A 68 -15.82 -14.32 17.99
N GLN A 69 -16.75 -15.06 17.36
CA GLN A 69 -16.54 -15.61 16.01
C GLN A 69 -16.36 -14.52 14.93
N LYS A 70 -16.99 -13.35 15.10
CA LYS A 70 -16.88 -12.23 14.14
C LYS A 70 -15.60 -11.42 14.33
N GLU A 71 -15.16 -11.25 15.56
CA GLU A 71 -13.87 -10.68 15.95
C GLU A 71 -12.71 -11.53 15.42
N GLU A 72 -12.77 -12.86 15.59
CA GLU A 72 -11.78 -13.78 15.00
C GLU A 72 -11.78 -13.70 13.47
N GLN A 73 -12.95 -13.71 12.82
CA GLN A 73 -13.05 -13.52 11.36
C GLN A 73 -12.52 -12.16 10.89
N LEU A 74 -12.58 -11.12 11.72
CA LEU A 74 -12.03 -9.80 11.41
C LEU A 74 -10.49 -9.83 11.52
N ARG A 75 -9.96 -10.38 12.62
CA ARG A 75 -8.51 -10.54 12.83
C ARG A 75 -7.85 -11.34 11.71
N ASN A 76 -8.40 -12.51 11.37
CA ASN A 76 -7.82 -13.36 10.33
C ASN A 76 -7.83 -12.65 8.95
N ARG A 77 -8.84 -11.81 8.67
CA ARG A 77 -8.87 -10.98 7.45
C ARG A 77 -7.84 -9.85 7.46
N GLN A 78 -7.55 -9.27 8.63
CA GLN A 78 -6.48 -8.26 8.78
C GLN A 78 -5.11 -8.89 8.53
N GLU A 79 -4.88 -10.09 9.07
CA GLU A 79 -3.67 -10.89 8.86
C GLU A 79 -3.51 -11.29 7.38
N ASP A 80 -4.56 -11.84 6.74
CA ASP A 80 -4.60 -12.11 5.30
C ASP A 80 -4.26 -10.89 4.43
N ILE A 81 -4.69 -9.69 4.86
CA ILE A 81 -4.40 -8.43 4.17
C ILE A 81 -2.94 -8.04 4.36
N ALA A 82 -2.42 -8.08 5.59
CA ALA A 82 -1.03 -7.79 5.91
C ALA A 82 -0.07 -8.70 5.13
N ASN A 83 -0.31 -10.01 5.16
CA ASN A 83 0.50 -11.00 4.43
C ASN A 83 0.55 -10.71 2.92
N ARG A 84 -0.60 -10.43 2.28
CA ARG A 84 -0.65 -10.04 0.86
C ARG A 84 -0.01 -8.68 0.55
N HIS A 85 0.10 -7.78 1.53
CA HIS A 85 0.84 -6.52 1.34
C HIS A 85 2.35 -6.77 1.41
N GLU A 86 2.79 -7.64 2.31
CA GLU A 86 4.19 -8.03 2.50
C GLU A 86 4.73 -8.86 1.32
N GLU A 87 4.01 -9.89 0.86
CA GLU A 87 4.33 -10.64 -0.37
C GLU A 87 4.59 -9.69 -1.56
N LYS A 88 3.76 -8.66 -1.69
CA LYS A 88 3.88 -7.66 -2.76
C LYS A 88 5.02 -6.66 -2.54
N ARG A 89 5.52 -6.46 -1.32
CA ARG A 89 6.75 -5.67 -1.06
C ARG A 89 7.96 -6.46 -1.54
N GLN A 90 8.07 -7.70 -1.06
CA GLN A 90 9.13 -8.64 -1.45
C GLN A 90 9.19 -8.86 -2.97
N GLU A 91 8.05 -9.03 -3.64
CA GLU A 91 8.00 -9.15 -5.11
C GLU A 91 8.51 -7.89 -5.83
N ARG A 92 8.25 -6.69 -5.29
CA ARG A 92 8.76 -5.43 -5.87
C ARG A 92 10.25 -5.23 -5.62
N GLU A 93 10.73 -5.60 -4.44
CA GLU A 93 12.14 -5.54 -4.05
C GLU A 93 12.98 -6.50 -4.89
N GLN A 94 12.56 -7.76 -5.05
CA GLN A 94 13.20 -8.73 -5.95
C GLN A 94 13.28 -8.21 -7.41
N LYS A 95 12.19 -7.62 -7.91
CA LYS A 95 12.16 -7.02 -9.27
C LYS A 95 12.98 -5.74 -9.39
N LEU A 96 13.22 -5.02 -8.29
CA LEU A 96 14.12 -3.86 -8.25
C LEU A 96 15.57 -4.33 -8.28
N GLU A 97 15.92 -5.36 -7.53
CA GLU A 97 17.29 -5.89 -7.47
C GLU A 97 17.71 -6.51 -8.81
N GLN A 98 16.87 -7.35 -9.42
CA GLN A 98 17.10 -7.89 -10.78
C GLN A 98 17.32 -6.78 -11.85
N ARG A 99 16.72 -5.60 -11.66
CA ARG A 99 16.94 -4.45 -12.54
C ARG A 99 18.24 -3.71 -12.23
N ARG A 100 18.66 -3.71 -10.96
CA ARG A 100 19.93 -3.13 -10.50
C ARG A 100 21.11 -3.94 -11.04
N GLU A 101 21.08 -5.26 -10.85
CA GLU A 101 22.05 -6.21 -11.40
C GLU A 101 22.26 -5.96 -12.89
N LYS A 102 21.19 -6.00 -13.69
CA LYS A 102 21.26 -5.75 -15.14
C LYS A 102 21.76 -4.34 -15.51
N TRP A 103 21.46 -3.33 -14.70
CA TRP A 103 21.99 -1.96 -14.92
C TRP A 103 23.47 -1.83 -14.51
N ASP A 104 23.96 -2.69 -13.63
CA ASP A 104 25.37 -2.77 -13.24
C ASP A 104 26.18 -3.55 -14.27
N GLU A 105 25.69 -4.69 -14.74
CA GLU A 105 26.27 -5.46 -15.85
C GLU A 105 26.46 -4.58 -17.09
N ASN A 106 25.38 -3.94 -17.56
CA ASN A 106 25.43 -3.04 -18.73
C ASN A 106 26.41 -1.88 -18.52
N ARG A 107 26.43 -1.27 -17.32
CA ARG A 107 27.32 -0.13 -17.03
C ARG A 107 28.78 -0.58 -16.98
N GLN A 108 29.05 -1.74 -16.39
CA GLN A 108 30.39 -2.33 -16.35
C GLN A 108 30.89 -2.65 -17.77
N GLU A 109 30.03 -3.18 -18.64
CA GLU A 109 30.35 -3.41 -20.06
C GLU A 109 30.72 -2.09 -20.78
N HIS A 110 29.97 -1.01 -20.54
CA HIS A 110 30.30 0.32 -21.07
C HIS A 110 31.61 0.88 -20.52
N PHE A 111 31.89 0.69 -19.22
CA PHE A 111 33.15 1.12 -18.60
C PHE A 111 34.35 0.35 -19.16
N THR A 112 34.24 -0.96 -19.36
CA THR A 112 35.29 -1.77 -20.00
C THR A 112 35.59 -1.25 -21.42
N LYS A 113 34.56 -1.05 -22.25
CA LYS A 113 34.70 -0.52 -23.62
C LYS A 113 35.26 0.91 -23.67
N LEU A 114 35.08 1.70 -22.61
CA LEU A 114 35.68 3.03 -22.49
C LEU A 114 37.17 2.93 -22.13
N ALA A 115 37.52 2.03 -21.21
CA ALA A 115 38.92 1.78 -20.82
C ALA A 115 39.75 1.19 -21.97
N GLU A 116 39.17 0.30 -22.78
CA GLU A 116 39.79 -0.27 -23.99
C GLU A 116 40.14 0.80 -25.05
N LYS A 117 39.45 1.95 -25.05
CA LYS A 117 39.70 3.08 -25.97
C LYS A 117 40.76 4.06 -25.45
N ALA A 118 41.17 3.97 -24.19
CA ALA A 118 42.19 4.82 -23.62
C ALA A 118 43.60 4.34 -24.00
N GLY A 119 44.13 4.87 -25.12
CA GLY A 119 45.42 4.45 -25.67
C GLY A 119 46.63 4.81 -24.80
N ASP A 120 46.76 6.09 -24.44
CA ASP A 120 47.80 6.61 -23.54
C ASP A 120 47.41 6.48 -22.05
N ASP A 121 48.35 6.73 -21.15
CA ASP A 121 48.15 6.52 -19.71
C ASP A 121 47.36 7.66 -19.05
N GLU A 122 47.38 8.85 -19.64
CA GLU A 122 46.62 10.03 -19.20
C GLU A 122 45.11 9.81 -19.41
N LYS A 123 44.69 9.32 -20.59
CA LYS A 123 43.31 8.90 -20.85
C LYS A 123 42.89 7.72 -19.96
N LYS A 124 43.79 6.77 -19.65
CA LYS A 124 43.47 5.64 -18.75
C LYS A 124 43.19 6.14 -17.33
N GLN A 125 43.95 7.12 -16.85
CA GLN A 125 43.70 7.76 -15.56
C GLN A 125 42.34 8.49 -15.57
N ALA A 126 42.08 9.33 -16.57
CA ALA A 126 40.81 10.05 -16.68
C ALA A 126 39.58 9.10 -16.75
N VAL A 127 39.68 8.00 -17.50
CA VAL A 127 38.63 6.96 -17.50
C VAL A 127 38.47 6.31 -16.13
N THR A 128 39.56 6.05 -15.41
CA THR A 128 39.50 5.47 -14.05
C THR A 128 38.78 6.40 -13.08
N GLU A 129 39.10 7.69 -13.10
CA GLU A 129 38.50 8.74 -12.27
C GLU A 129 37.01 8.94 -12.61
N PHE A 130 36.65 8.92 -13.90
CA PHE A 130 35.26 8.93 -14.37
C PHE A 130 34.48 7.70 -13.86
N VAL A 131 35.02 6.49 -14.05
CA VAL A 131 34.39 5.23 -13.62
C VAL A 131 34.16 5.23 -12.11
N GLN A 132 35.13 5.70 -11.32
CA GLN A 132 35.01 5.79 -9.87
C GLN A 132 33.93 6.80 -9.46
N THR A 133 33.95 8.00 -10.05
CA THR A 133 32.97 9.07 -9.78
C THR A 133 31.55 8.64 -10.08
N ILE A 134 31.29 8.06 -11.26
CA ILE A 134 29.95 7.58 -11.63
C ILE A 134 29.53 6.37 -10.78
N THR A 135 30.45 5.49 -10.39
CA THR A 135 30.14 4.35 -9.52
C THR A 135 29.68 4.82 -8.13
N ASN A 136 30.35 5.82 -7.56
CA ASN A 136 29.93 6.45 -6.30
C ASN A 136 28.56 7.13 -6.47
N ALA A 137 28.38 7.99 -7.48
CA ALA A 137 27.11 8.68 -7.72
C ALA A 137 25.92 7.71 -7.93
N VAL A 138 26.13 6.56 -8.60
CA VAL A 138 25.08 5.52 -8.72
C VAL A 138 24.75 4.90 -7.36
N LYS A 139 25.75 4.64 -6.51
CA LYS A 139 25.58 4.09 -5.16
C LYS A 139 24.81 5.06 -4.26
N ASP A 140 25.17 6.34 -4.28
CA ASP A 140 24.58 7.35 -3.41
C ASP A 140 23.11 7.62 -3.82
N ARG A 141 22.84 7.75 -5.12
CA ARG A 141 21.46 7.81 -5.65
C ARG A 141 20.63 6.57 -5.26
N ARG A 142 21.22 5.37 -5.27
CA ARG A 142 20.53 4.14 -4.83
C ARG A 142 20.18 4.20 -3.35
N ALA A 143 21.13 4.58 -2.50
CA ALA A 143 20.91 4.72 -1.07
C ALA A 143 19.78 5.74 -0.76
N ALA A 144 19.78 6.89 -1.43
CA ALA A 144 18.71 7.88 -1.30
C ALA A 144 17.34 7.36 -1.76
N PHE A 145 17.29 6.60 -2.87
CA PHE A 145 16.04 5.97 -3.33
C PHE A 145 15.54 4.89 -2.37
N ASP A 146 16.44 4.09 -1.79
CA ASP A 146 16.09 3.03 -0.85
C ASP A 146 15.59 3.61 0.47
N GLN A 147 16.22 4.68 0.98
CA GLN A 147 15.72 5.40 2.14
C GLN A 147 14.33 5.98 1.87
N ALA A 148 14.12 6.66 0.73
CA ALA A 148 12.80 7.20 0.36
C ALA A 148 11.71 6.12 0.15
N ILE A 149 12.09 4.89 -0.20
CA ILE A 149 11.18 3.73 -0.24
C ILE A 149 10.87 3.24 1.18
N LEU A 150 11.88 3.13 2.03
CA LEU A 150 11.76 2.67 3.41
C LEU A 150 10.89 3.62 4.25
N ASP A 151 11.14 4.93 4.18
CA ASP A 151 10.36 5.96 4.89
C ASP A 151 8.89 5.91 4.47
N PHE A 152 8.64 5.72 3.18
CA PHE A 152 7.30 5.53 2.63
C PHE A 152 6.61 4.24 3.11
N GLN A 153 7.35 3.13 3.20
CA GLN A 153 6.83 1.87 3.75
C GLN A 153 6.47 2.02 5.23
N GLN A 154 7.37 2.60 6.03
CA GLN A 154 7.16 2.85 7.47
C GLN A 154 5.99 3.81 7.73
N GLY A 155 5.84 4.86 6.92
CA GLY A 155 4.68 5.75 6.97
C GLY A 155 3.36 5.01 6.71
N LEU A 156 3.31 4.17 5.66
CA LEU A 156 2.13 3.34 5.38
C LEU A 156 1.82 2.33 6.50
N ASP A 157 2.84 1.73 7.10
CA ASP A 157 2.67 0.80 8.22
C ASP A 157 2.16 1.51 9.47
N SER A 158 2.60 2.74 9.72
CA SER A 158 2.12 3.56 10.85
C SER A 158 0.64 3.90 10.69
N ILE A 159 0.22 4.33 9.50
CA ILE A 159 -1.20 4.56 9.15
C ILE A 159 -2.01 3.27 9.30
N HIS A 160 -1.47 2.13 8.88
CA HIS A 160 -2.13 0.83 9.01
C HIS A 160 -2.25 0.37 10.47
N GLN A 161 -1.24 0.58 11.31
CA GLN A 161 -1.30 0.25 12.73
C GLN A 161 -2.30 1.12 13.48
N ALA A 162 -2.34 2.44 13.23
CA ALA A 162 -3.36 3.34 13.77
C ALA A 162 -4.77 2.85 13.43
N ARG A 163 -4.97 2.36 12.19
CA ARG A 163 -6.23 1.75 11.74
C ARG A 163 -6.62 0.50 12.47
N LEU A 164 -5.67 -0.38 12.77
CA LEU A 164 -5.93 -1.58 13.53
C LEU A 164 -6.31 -1.25 14.97
N GLY A 165 -5.67 -0.25 15.59
CA GLY A 165 -6.00 0.25 16.92
C GLY A 165 -7.45 0.73 17.03
N VAL A 166 -7.83 1.76 16.26
CA VAL A 166 -9.19 2.33 16.31
C VAL A 166 -10.28 1.30 16.01
N LEU A 167 -10.02 0.36 15.11
CA LEU A 167 -10.96 -0.72 14.82
C LEU A 167 -11.04 -1.78 15.94
N ALA A 168 -9.95 -2.05 16.65
CA ALA A 168 -9.96 -2.92 17.82
C ALA A 168 -10.73 -2.28 18.98
N ASP A 169 -10.50 -0.99 19.23
CA ASP A 169 -11.20 -0.20 20.26
C ASP A 169 -12.71 -0.17 19.98
N ALA A 170 -13.12 0.20 18.77
CA ALA A 170 -14.54 0.20 18.39
C ALA A 170 -15.20 -1.19 18.51
N VAL A 171 -14.47 -2.28 18.25
CA VAL A 171 -14.98 -3.65 18.46
C VAL A 171 -15.10 -4.00 19.94
N ALA A 172 -14.17 -3.54 20.79
CA ALA A 172 -14.23 -3.69 22.24
C ALA A 172 -15.42 -2.93 22.83
N ASP A 173 -15.59 -1.66 22.46
CA ASP A 173 -16.69 -0.80 22.89
C ASP A 173 -18.04 -1.35 22.45
N TYR A 174 -18.16 -1.85 21.21
CA TYR A 174 -19.38 -2.51 20.73
C TYR A 174 -19.70 -3.77 21.55
N LYS A 175 -18.70 -4.60 21.87
CA LYS A 175 -18.88 -5.79 22.73
C LYS A 175 -19.32 -5.39 24.15
N GLN A 176 -18.69 -4.38 24.74
CA GLN A 176 -19.04 -3.87 26.07
C GLN A 176 -20.46 -3.26 26.10
N GLY A 177 -20.83 -2.47 25.10
CA GLY A 177 -22.17 -1.90 24.95
C GLY A 177 -23.25 -2.96 24.78
N VAL A 178 -23.00 -4.02 24.00
CA VAL A 178 -23.92 -5.16 23.89
C VAL A 178 -24.07 -5.86 25.23
N LYS A 179 -22.97 -6.14 25.94
CA LYS A 179 -23.01 -6.74 27.28
C LYS A 179 -23.82 -5.90 28.26
N ALA A 180 -23.54 -4.60 28.37
CA ALA A 180 -24.25 -3.69 29.26
C ALA A 180 -25.77 -3.61 28.96
N ALA A 181 -26.16 -3.65 27.68
CA ALA A 181 -27.57 -3.70 27.28
C ALA A 181 -28.27 -4.99 27.76
N PHE A 182 -27.58 -6.13 27.74
CA PHE A 182 -28.12 -7.39 28.26
C PHE A 182 -28.13 -7.44 29.79
N GLU A 183 -27.08 -6.98 30.48
CA GLU A 183 -27.05 -6.87 31.95
C GLU A 183 -28.19 -5.97 32.47
N LYS A 184 -28.43 -4.83 31.82
CA LYS A 184 -29.57 -3.94 32.09
C LYS A 184 -30.92 -4.62 31.84
N ALA A 185 -31.05 -5.44 30.79
CA ALA A 185 -32.27 -6.18 30.52
C ALA A 185 -32.53 -7.31 31.54
N GLU A 186 -31.49 -7.95 32.06
CA GLU A 186 -31.58 -8.91 33.18
C GLU A 186 -31.99 -8.20 34.48
N GLN A 187 -31.39 -7.04 34.78
CA GLN A 187 -31.79 -6.21 35.92
C GLN A 187 -33.25 -5.76 35.81
N ASP A 188 -33.67 -5.20 34.67
CA ASP A 188 -35.07 -4.83 34.42
C ASP A 188 -36.04 -6.02 34.63
N CYS A 189 -35.60 -7.25 34.34
CA CYS A 189 -36.38 -8.47 34.55
C CYS A 189 -36.47 -8.87 36.03
N ASN A 190 -35.36 -8.77 36.77
CA ASN A 190 -35.30 -9.03 38.21
C ASN A 190 -36.08 -7.99 39.03
N ASP A 191 -36.09 -6.73 38.57
CA ASP A 191 -36.91 -5.64 39.11
C ASP A 191 -38.42 -5.81 38.84
N GLY A 192 -38.82 -6.85 38.09
CA GLY A 192 -40.22 -7.15 37.79
C GLY A 192 -40.87 -6.23 36.74
N LYS A 193 -40.07 -5.53 35.92
CA LYS A 193 -40.62 -4.69 34.83
C LYS A 193 -41.32 -5.55 33.79
N ASP A 194 -42.29 -4.97 33.09
CA ASP A 194 -43.06 -5.73 32.12
C ASP A 194 -42.22 -6.12 30.89
N ILE A 195 -42.47 -7.32 30.36
CA ILE A 195 -41.70 -7.89 29.25
C ILE A 195 -41.75 -7.06 27.96
N ARG A 196 -42.77 -6.22 27.75
CA ARG A 196 -42.84 -5.35 26.57
C ARG A 196 -41.87 -4.18 26.74
N THR A 197 -41.78 -3.60 27.94
CA THR A 197 -40.80 -2.57 28.28
C THR A 197 -39.37 -3.09 28.19
N ILE A 198 -39.02 -4.19 28.85
CA ILE A 198 -37.68 -4.83 28.77
C ILE A 198 -37.24 -5.02 27.32
N ARG A 199 -38.12 -5.63 26.51
CA ARG A 199 -37.88 -5.97 25.10
C ARG A 199 -37.86 -4.74 24.17
N ASN A 200 -38.38 -3.61 24.60
CA ASN A 200 -38.27 -2.35 23.86
C ASN A 200 -36.97 -1.62 24.24
N ASN A 201 -36.65 -1.53 25.54
CA ASN A 201 -35.40 -0.97 26.07
C ASN A 201 -34.19 -1.67 25.44
N LEU A 202 -34.10 -3.00 25.56
CA LEU A 202 -33.01 -3.80 24.98
C LEU A 202 -32.85 -3.60 23.47
N ARG A 203 -33.94 -3.39 22.72
CA ARG A 203 -33.84 -3.10 21.28
C ARG A 203 -33.32 -1.70 20.99
N GLN A 204 -33.66 -0.73 21.82
CA GLN A 204 -33.18 0.64 21.71
C GLN A 204 -31.68 0.67 22.06
N ASP A 205 -31.30 0.12 23.22
CA ASP A 205 -29.90 0.04 23.66
C ASP A 205 -29.01 -0.67 22.60
N LEU A 206 -29.44 -1.82 22.06
CA LEU A 206 -28.73 -2.54 20.99
C LEU A 206 -28.79 -1.87 19.60
N LYS A 207 -29.69 -0.90 19.39
CA LYS A 207 -29.70 -0.05 18.20
C LYS A 207 -28.65 1.05 18.37
N ASP A 208 -28.64 1.71 19.52
CA ASP A 208 -27.79 2.87 19.77
C ASP A 208 -26.31 2.44 19.86
N VAL A 209 -26.00 1.31 20.50
CA VAL A 209 -24.65 0.69 20.46
C VAL A 209 -24.20 0.35 19.02
N ARG A 210 -25.13 -0.01 18.13
CA ARG A 210 -24.80 -0.30 16.71
C ARG A 210 -24.62 0.98 15.91
N ASP A 211 -25.37 2.03 16.22
CA ASP A 211 -25.26 3.31 15.55
C ASP A 211 -23.96 4.02 15.97
N GLN A 212 -23.57 3.95 17.25
CA GLN A 212 -22.25 4.37 17.75
C GLN A 212 -21.10 3.66 17.02
N TYR A 213 -21.07 2.31 17.00
CA TYR A 213 -20.05 1.55 16.27
C TYR A 213 -19.92 1.93 14.78
N ARG A 214 -21.01 2.38 14.15
CA ARG A 214 -20.98 2.86 12.76
C ARG A 214 -20.41 4.26 12.63
N GLU A 215 -20.49 5.08 13.66
CA GLU A 215 -19.93 6.42 13.72
C GLU A 215 -18.43 6.34 14.00
N ASP A 216 -18.01 5.56 15.00
CA ASP A 216 -16.61 5.27 15.32
C ASP A 216 -15.84 4.78 14.07
N VAL A 217 -16.42 3.85 13.31
CA VAL A 217 -15.82 3.27 12.09
C VAL A 217 -16.02 4.16 10.84
N LYS A 218 -16.87 5.20 10.88
CA LYS A 218 -16.99 6.20 9.80
C LYS A 218 -15.94 7.29 9.90
N GLU A 219 -15.69 7.78 11.11
CA GLU A 219 -14.73 8.86 11.38
C GLU A 219 -13.33 8.48 10.84
N PHE A 220 -13.00 7.19 10.95
CA PHE A 220 -11.76 6.60 10.45
C PHE A 220 -11.68 6.37 8.91
N LYS A 221 -12.49 7.01 8.06
CA LYS A 221 -12.51 6.70 6.61
C LYS A 221 -11.49 7.44 5.73
N GLY A 222 -10.69 8.36 6.26
CA GLY A 222 -9.84 9.27 5.46
C GLY A 222 -8.36 9.29 5.83
N HIS A 223 -7.54 8.48 5.15
CA HIS A 223 -6.06 8.63 5.11
C HIS A 223 -5.57 8.97 3.69
N GLY A 224 -6.46 9.47 2.83
CA GLY A 224 -6.13 9.77 1.44
C GLY A 224 -5.11 10.90 1.32
N GLU A 225 -5.17 11.87 2.24
CA GLU A 225 -4.26 13.02 2.35
C GLU A 225 -2.91 12.57 2.92
N GLU A 226 -2.88 11.92 4.08
CA GLU A 226 -1.66 11.35 4.67
C GLU A 226 -0.88 10.43 3.70
N ILE A 227 -1.59 9.60 2.92
CA ILE A 227 -0.97 8.75 1.89
C ILE A 227 -0.47 9.57 0.70
N GLN A 228 -1.14 10.68 0.34
CA GLN A 228 -0.65 11.60 -0.69
C GLN A 228 0.62 12.32 -0.21
N ASP A 229 0.66 12.82 1.02
CA ASP A 229 1.84 13.47 1.60
C ASP A 229 3.05 12.53 1.57
N LEU A 230 2.89 11.27 1.99
CA LEU A 230 3.93 10.24 1.88
C LEU A 230 4.37 9.98 0.42
N ILE A 231 3.45 10.02 -0.55
CA ILE A 231 3.79 9.91 -1.98
C ILE A 231 4.60 11.13 -2.44
N GLU A 232 4.24 12.34 -2.01
CA GLU A 232 4.92 13.58 -2.39
C GLU A 232 6.32 13.67 -1.80
N VAL A 233 6.49 13.37 -0.51
CA VAL A 233 7.80 13.31 0.17
C VAL A 233 8.74 12.33 -0.53
N LYS A 234 8.30 11.08 -0.77
CA LYS A 234 9.12 10.10 -1.50
C LYS A 234 9.46 10.58 -2.91
N LYS A 235 8.49 11.18 -3.62
CA LYS A 235 8.69 11.68 -4.98
C LYS A 235 9.70 12.83 -5.01
N GLN A 236 9.68 13.71 -4.01
CA GLN A 236 10.64 14.81 -3.86
C GLN A 236 12.06 14.26 -3.68
N ALA A 237 12.29 13.43 -2.66
CA ALA A 237 13.59 12.81 -2.40
C ALA A 237 14.12 12.02 -3.62
N MET A 238 13.24 11.30 -4.32
CA MET A 238 13.59 10.60 -5.57
C MET A 238 13.87 11.52 -6.77
N ASN A 239 13.53 12.80 -6.73
CA ASN A 239 13.92 13.75 -7.79
C ASN A 239 15.21 14.48 -7.40
N GLU A 240 15.34 14.91 -6.15
CA GLU A 240 16.58 15.50 -5.60
C GLU A 240 17.79 14.59 -5.88
N ALA A 241 17.70 13.29 -5.54
CA ALA A 241 18.75 12.32 -5.83
C ALA A 241 18.95 11.98 -7.32
N LYS A 242 18.03 12.36 -8.23
CA LYS A 242 18.27 12.29 -9.69
C LYS A 242 18.98 13.52 -10.19
N ASP A 243 18.60 14.69 -9.69
CA ASP A 243 19.16 15.98 -10.09
C ASP A 243 20.62 16.07 -9.62
N GLU A 244 20.93 15.67 -8.38
CA GLU A 244 22.30 15.51 -7.86
C GLU A 244 23.13 14.51 -8.70
N PHE A 245 22.59 13.33 -9.01
CA PHE A 245 23.27 12.38 -9.90
C PHE A 245 23.52 12.95 -11.31
N LYS A 246 22.59 13.75 -11.83
CA LYS A 246 22.70 14.36 -13.14
C LYS A 246 23.81 15.41 -13.16
N GLU A 247 23.89 16.25 -12.14
CA GLU A 247 24.97 17.25 -11.98
C GLU A 247 26.34 16.57 -11.91
N ILE A 248 26.49 15.51 -11.10
CA ILE A 248 27.74 14.73 -11.02
C ILE A 248 28.08 14.07 -12.36
N LEU A 249 27.09 13.54 -13.09
CA LEU A 249 27.29 12.94 -14.40
C LEU A 249 27.71 13.96 -15.46
N GLU A 250 27.11 15.16 -15.45
CA GLU A 250 27.45 16.23 -16.39
C GLU A 250 28.87 16.73 -16.15
N GLN A 251 29.27 16.98 -14.90
CA GLN A 251 30.65 17.37 -14.56
C GLN A 251 31.66 16.27 -14.94
N ALA A 252 31.42 15.02 -14.53
CA ALA A 252 32.35 13.93 -14.83
C ALA A 252 32.51 13.67 -16.35
N LEU A 253 31.47 13.94 -17.15
CA LEU A 253 31.57 13.88 -18.61
C LEU A 253 32.36 15.07 -19.20
N GLU A 254 32.31 16.25 -18.59
CA GLU A 254 33.13 17.40 -18.98
C GLU A 254 34.62 17.13 -18.68
N ASP A 255 34.92 16.69 -17.46
CA ASP A 255 36.28 16.33 -17.02
C ASP A 255 36.89 15.21 -17.89
N LEU A 256 36.10 14.18 -18.19
CA LEU A 256 36.50 13.10 -19.09
C LEU A 256 36.80 13.63 -20.50
N LYS A 257 35.91 14.47 -21.08
CA LYS A 257 36.12 15.03 -22.43
C LYS A 257 37.36 15.90 -22.52
N ALA A 258 37.68 16.68 -21.48
CA ALA A 258 38.91 17.47 -21.43
C ALA A 258 40.19 16.62 -21.58
N SER A 259 40.12 15.31 -21.28
CA SER A 259 41.22 14.36 -21.43
C SER A 259 41.26 13.66 -22.80
N PHE A 260 40.26 13.88 -23.65
CA PHE A 260 40.17 13.38 -25.03
C PHE A 260 40.01 14.57 -25.98
N PRO A 261 41.10 15.31 -26.28
CA PRO A 261 41.05 16.36 -27.29
C PRO A 261 40.56 15.79 -28.62
N GLU A 262 39.68 16.54 -29.30
CA GLU A 262 39.29 16.22 -30.67
C GLU A 262 40.55 16.25 -31.54
N VAL A 263 40.70 15.24 -32.40
CA VAL A 263 41.66 15.34 -33.50
C VAL A 263 40.99 16.28 -34.49
N ASP A 264 41.50 17.50 -34.60
CA ASP A 264 41.15 18.36 -35.72
C ASP A 264 41.51 17.61 -37.01
N ASP A 265 40.51 17.36 -37.86
CA ASP A 265 40.71 16.86 -39.23
C ASP A 265 41.34 18.00 -40.06
N ASP A 266 42.61 18.31 -39.79
CA ASP A 266 43.34 19.43 -40.39
C ASP A 266 44.08 18.99 -41.65
N GLU A 267 43.83 19.75 -42.72
CA GLU A 267 44.50 19.74 -44.03
C GLU A 267 44.56 18.39 -44.79
N GLY A 268 43.52 18.14 -45.59
CA GLY A 268 43.69 17.32 -46.79
C GLY A 268 44.56 18.06 -47.81
N GLU A 269 45.76 17.57 -48.06
CA GLU A 269 46.64 18.09 -49.12
C GLU A 269 45.97 17.93 -50.50
N GLU A 270 45.87 19.03 -51.23
CA GLU A 270 45.45 19.06 -52.64
C GLU A 270 46.59 18.51 -53.52
N GLU A 271 46.49 17.26 -53.97
CA GLU A 271 47.22 16.81 -55.16
C GLU A 271 46.30 16.90 -56.39
N GLU A 272 46.41 18.02 -57.11
CA GLU A 272 45.94 18.16 -58.48
C GLU A 272 46.85 17.32 -59.40
N GLU A 273 46.44 16.09 -59.75
CA GLU A 273 47.02 15.38 -60.91
C GLU A 273 46.28 15.80 -62.19
N GLU A 274 46.91 16.67 -62.97
CA GLU A 274 46.59 16.92 -64.38
C GLU A 274 46.96 15.67 -65.21
N GLU A 275 45.98 15.01 -65.85
CA GLU A 275 46.24 14.20 -67.06
C GLU A 275 45.33 14.67 -68.21
N GLU A 276 45.95 15.29 -69.21
CA GLU A 276 45.36 15.64 -70.51
C GLU A 276 45.34 14.41 -71.46
N GLU A 277 44.31 14.35 -72.33
CA GLU A 277 44.25 13.81 -73.72
C GLU A 277 45.06 12.54 -74.12
N GLU A 278 44.47 11.47 -74.69
CA GLU A 278 44.28 11.16 -76.15
C GLU A 278 43.58 9.77 -76.22
N GLU A 279 42.80 9.31 -77.21
CA GLU A 279 42.14 9.86 -78.41
C GLU A 279 40.84 9.02 -78.66
N GLU A 280 40.13 9.19 -79.78
CA GLU A 280 39.10 8.26 -80.28
C GLU A 280 39.64 7.43 -81.46
N GLU A 281 39.54 6.08 -81.45
CA GLU A 281 39.18 5.20 -82.61
C GLU A 281 39.09 3.69 -82.23
#